data_AF-A0A812KHC7-F1
#
_entry.id   AF-A0A812KHC7-F1
#
_cell.length_a   1.000
_cell.length_b   1.000
_cell.length_c   1.000
_cell.angle_alpha   90.00
_cell.angle_beta   90.00
_cell.angle_gamma   90.00
#
_symmetry.space_group_name_H-M   'P 1'
#
loop_
_entity.id
_entity.type
_entity.pdbx_description
1 polymer ?
#
loop_
_entity_poly.entity_id
_entity_poly.type
_entity_poly.pdbx_seq_one_letter_code
_entity_poly.pdbx_strand_id
1 'polypeptide(L)'
;MAPKRKTHGVYGAPKMGEGFSAPFTTLMLRRLPPEMTTDTLLAMLNIVTPGRFDFVYVPYDRHKLVNISLAFINFTDSGAAKEAQEFFHLLNDAHAAWNIVACAGNVQGFSFNAAYYVARFGIRAIHDAHAPVLFKNGMQLTDRMEISRLYASLPTSTLQGAKDFVKAERGGSSQRGTARRAHDLIWQPTESRLPAGPDYGWSDSHKQLRDNVKAMMPAGLAPASSVFSSPPSTRSPSSEPDGLKLSASLCSQILDEPSGVWIFSL
;
A
#
# COMPACT_ATOMS: atom_id res chain seq x y z
N MET A 1 9.14 -22.11 40.16
CA MET A 1 8.09 -21.22 39.61
C MET A 1 8.71 -20.37 38.50
N ALA A 2 8.35 -20.61 37.24
CA ALA A 2 8.82 -19.83 36.10
C ALA A 2 7.84 -18.67 35.79
N PRO A 3 8.29 -17.47 35.40
CA PRO A 3 7.39 -16.36 35.13
C PRO A 3 6.71 -16.52 33.76
N LYS A 4 5.38 -16.36 33.76
CA LYS A 4 4.54 -16.37 32.55
C LYS A 4 4.91 -15.20 31.63
N ARG A 5 5.28 -15.49 30.37
CA ARG A 5 5.47 -14.48 29.32
C ARG A 5 4.11 -13.83 29.01
N LYS A 6 4.06 -12.49 29.08
CA LYS A 6 2.94 -11.67 28.62
C LYS A 6 2.89 -11.71 27.09
N THR A 7 1.90 -12.40 26.54
CA THR A 7 1.56 -12.33 25.11
C THR A 7 1.08 -10.93 24.78
N HIS A 8 1.77 -10.29 23.83
CA HIS A 8 1.40 -8.97 23.30
C HIS A 8 0.05 -9.01 22.58
N GLY A 9 -0.62 -7.86 22.58
CA GLY A 9 -2.02 -7.64 22.19
C GLY A 9 -2.48 -8.43 20.97
N VAL A 10 -3.53 -9.21 21.20
CA VAL A 10 -4.32 -9.90 20.20
C VAL A 10 -4.89 -8.85 19.24
N TYR A 11 -4.38 -8.83 18.00
CA TYR A 11 -5.04 -8.21 16.87
C TYR A 11 -6.45 -8.78 16.81
N GLY A 12 -7.47 -7.95 17.10
CA GLY A 12 -8.85 -8.29 16.84
C GLY A 12 -8.97 -8.62 15.36
N ALA A 13 -9.14 -9.91 15.06
CA ALA A 13 -9.44 -10.34 13.71
C ALA A 13 -10.71 -9.61 13.25
N PRO A 14 -10.76 -9.02 12.05
CA PRO A 14 -12.05 -8.71 11.45
C PRO A 14 -12.83 -10.02 11.44
N LYS A 15 -14.11 -9.96 11.82
CA LYS A 15 -15.01 -11.12 11.77
C LYS A 15 -14.90 -11.74 10.38
N MET A 16 -14.32 -12.93 10.28
CA MET A 16 -14.40 -13.74 9.08
C MET A 16 -15.88 -14.00 8.82
N GLY A 17 -16.43 -13.48 7.72
CA GLY A 17 -17.79 -13.86 7.32
C GLY A 17 -18.58 -12.85 6.50
N GLU A 18 -18.24 -11.56 6.50
CA GLU A 18 -18.90 -10.61 5.59
C GLU A 18 -17.99 -10.38 4.38
N GLY A 19 -18.10 -11.27 3.40
CA GLY A 19 -17.65 -10.98 2.05
C GLY A 19 -18.28 -9.66 1.61
N PHE A 20 -17.47 -8.75 1.10
CA PHE A 20 -17.97 -7.52 0.50
C PHE A 20 -18.98 -7.90 -0.58
N SER A 21 -20.27 -7.74 -0.31
CA SER A 21 -21.33 -7.99 -1.30
C SER A 21 -21.32 -6.93 -2.41
N ALA A 22 -20.67 -5.80 -2.15
CA ALA A 22 -20.46 -4.74 -3.11
C ALA A 22 -19.13 -4.95 -3.87
N PRO A 23 -19.10 -4.65 -5.18
CA PRO A 23 -17.84 -4.59 -5.92
C PRO A 23 -16.85 -3.65 -5.24
N PHE A 24 -15.57 -3.99 -5.29
CA PHE A 24 -14.46 -3.19 -4.78
C PHE A 24 -13.31 -3.22 -5.78
N THR A 25 -12.49 -2.17 -5.81
CA THR A 25 -11.32 -2.08 -6.69
C THR A 25 -10.02 -1.94 -5.90
N THR A 26 -10.07 -1.59 -4.61
CA THR A 26 -8.88 -1.46 -3.77
C THR A 26 -8.80 -2.60 -2.77
N LEU A 27 -7.67 -3.29 -2.75
CA LEU A 27 -7.29 -4.24 -1.71
C LEU A 27 -6.34 -3.59 -0.69
N MET A 28 -6.56 -3.92 0.58
CA MET A 28 -5.63 -3.74 1.67
C MET A 28 -5.06 -5.11 2.04
N LEU A 29 -3.76 -5.29 1.87
CA LEU A 29 -3.04 -6.46 2.34
C LEU A 29 -2.57 -6.19 3.77
N ARG A 30 -2.85 -7.11 4.69
CA ARG A 30 -2.39 -7.08 6.08
C ARG A 30 -1.51 -8.28 6.36
N ARG A 31 -0.66 -8.15 7.39
CA ARG A 31 0.32 -9.19 7.75
C ARG A 31 1.25 -9.51 6.57
N LEU A 32 1.60 -8.47 5.81
CA LEU A 32 2.59 -8.58 4.76
C LEU A 32 3.93 -9.02 5.39
N PRO A 33 4.63 -10.03 4.85
CA PRO A 33 5.93 -10.45 5.34
C PRO A 33 6.91 -9.25 5.37
N PRO A 34 7.73 -9.06 6.42
CA PRO A 34 8.63 -7.91 6.54
C PRO A 34 9.62 -7.75 5.37
N GLU A 35 10.01 -8.86 4.76
CA GLU A 35 10.90 -8.95 3.59
C GLU A 35 10.21 -8.57 2.27
N MET A 36 8.88 -8.48 2.25
CA MET A 36 8.14 -8.10 1.05
C MET A 36 8.41 -6.64 0.70
N THR A 37 8.98 -6.41 -0.47
CA THR A 37 9.21 -5.07 -1.03
C THR A 37 8.10 -4.69 -2.02
N THR A 38 8.07 -3.42 -2.42
CA THR A 38 7.23 -2.97 -3.52
C THR A 38 7.53 -3.77 -4.80
N ASP A 39 8.80 -4.00 -5.13
CA ASP A 39 9.19 -4.71 -6.35
C ASP A 39 8.74 -6.17 -6.34
N THR A 40 8.88 -6.88 -5.21
CA THR A 40 8.39 -8.27 -5.10
C THR A 40 6.87 -8.32 -5.19
N LEU A 41 6.17 -7.31 -4.64
CA LEU A 41 4.73 -7.20 -4.78
C LEU A 41 4.30 -6.95 -6.24
N LEU A 42 4.99 -6.05 -6.94
CA LEU A 42 4.74 -5.79 -8.36
C LEU A 42 4.99 -7.02 -9.23
N ALA A 43 6.04 -7.79 -8.95
CA ALA A 43 6.31 -9.04 -9.66
C ALA A 43 5.15 -10.04 -9.51
N MET A 44 4.61 -10.22 -8.30
CA MET A 44 3.41 -11.04 -8.07
C MET A 44 2.20 -10.52 -8.86
N LEU A 45 1.93 -9.22 -8.78
CA LEU A 45 0.76 -8.60 -9.43
C LEU A 45 0.84 -8.71 -10.96
N ASN A 46 2.03 -8.60 -11.54
CA ASN A 46 2.23 -8.76 -12.98
C ASN A 46 2.01 -10.21 -13.47
N ILE A 47 2.11 -11.21 -12.59
CA ILE A 47 1.80 -12.60 -12.93
C ILE A 47 0.28 -12.84 -12.93
N VAL A 48 -0.44 -12.28 -11.95
CA VAL A 48 -1.89 -12.54 -11.78
C VAL A 48 -2.77 -11.58 -12.56
N THR A 49 -2.47 -10.28 -12.52
CA THR A 49 -3.31 -9.21 -13.07
C THR A 49 -2.46 -8.22 -13.86
N PRO A 50 -1.75 -8.65 -14.92
CA PRO A 50 -0.82 -7.80 -15.66
C PRO A 50 -1.51 -6.54 -16.20
N GLY A 51 -1.01 -5.37 -15.82
CA GLY A 51 -1.51 -4.08 -16.30
C GLY A 51 -2.93 -3.69 -15.83
N ARG A 52 -3.54 -4.45 -14.91
CA ARG A 52 -4.91 -4.21 -14.39
C ARG A 52 -4.93 -3.54 -13.02
N PHE A 53 -3.88 -2.81 -12.69
CA PHE A 53 -3.76 -2.00 -11.48
C PHE A 53 -3.11 -0.66 -11.79
N ASP A 54 -3.47 0.37 -11.01
CA ASP A 54 -3.11 1.77 -11.25
C ASP A 54 -2.44 2.46 -10.04
N PHE A 55 -2.49 1.83 -8.87
CA PHE A 55 -1.87 2.32 -7.64
C PHE A 55 -1.37 1.16 -6.79
N VAL A 56 -0.09 1.17 -6.42
CA VAL A 56 0.51 0.20 -5.49
C VAL A 56 1.32 0.95 -4.45
N TYR A 57 1.03 0.73 -3.18
CA TYR A 57 1.72 1.39 -2.08
C TYR A 57 2.04 0.40 -0.95
N VAL A 58 3.32 0.29 -0.62
CA VAL A 58 3.82 -0.48 0.53
C VAL A 58 4.44 0.50 1.51
N PRO A 59 3.74 0.88 2.60
CA PRO A 59 4.30 1.81 3.56
C PRO A 59 5.53 1.22 4.24
N TYR A 60 6.58 2.04 4.33
CA TYR A 60 7.90 1.63 4.80
C TYR A 60 8.31 2.35 6.09
N ASP A 61 8.74 1.58 7.09
CA ASP A 61 9.33 2.11 8.31
C ASP A 61 10.83 2.34 8.09
N ARG A 62 11.20 3.59 7.84
CA ARG A 62 12.61 4.01 7.62
C ARG A 62 13.54 3.74 8.81
N HIS A 63 13.01 3.55 10.02
CA HIS A 63 13.81 3.28 11.20
C HIS A 63 14.11 1.78 11.34
N LYS A 64 13.12 0.94 11.05
CA LYS A 64 13.26 -0.52 11.09
C LYS A 64 13.72 -1.12 9.76
N LEU A 65 13.75 -0.31 8.71
CA LEU A 65 14.12 -0.70 7.35
C LEU A 65 13.25 -1.84 6.77
N VAL A 66 11.98 -1.89 7.16
CA VAL A 66 11.00 -2.92 6.74
C VAL A 66 9.64 -2.30 6.45
N ASN A 67 8.79 -3.02 5.71
CA ASN A 67 7.39 -2.62 5.60
C ASN A 67 6.67 -2.77 6.97
N ILE A 68 5.57 -2.04 7.15
CA ILE A 68 4.77 -2.10 8.39
C ILE A 68 3.68 -3.17 8.36
N SER A 69 3.92 -4.26 7.64
CA SER A 69 2.98 -5.36 7.41
C SER A 69 1.68 -4.95 6.71
N LEU A 70 1.76 -3.94 5.85
CA LEU A 70 0.64 -3.39 5.08
C LEU A 70 1.02 -3.17 3.61
N ALA A 71 0.03 -3.31 2.72
CA ALA A 71 0.09 -2.76 1.37
C ALA A 71 -1.32 -2.35 0.92
N PHE A 72 -1.39 -1.41 -0.01
CA PHE A 72 -2.61 -0.94 -0.66
C PHE A 72 -2.44 -1.05 -2.17
N ILE A 73 -3.42 -1.67 -2.83
CA ILE A 73 -3.40 -1.89 -4.27
C ILE A 73 -4.75 -1.47 -4.83
N ASN A 74 -4.79 -0.54 -5.76
CA ASN A 74 -6.00 -0.28 -6.55
C ASN A 74 -5.89 -0.92 -7.93
N PHE A 75 -6.95 -1.62 -8.29
CA PHE A 75 -7.17 -2.28 -9.55
C PHE A 75 -8.05 -1.41 -10.45
N THR A 76 -7.93 -1.60 -11.77
CA THR A 76 -8.72 -0.86 -12.77
C THR A 76 -10.18 -1.31 -12.79
N ASP A 77 -10.45 -2.53 -12.33
CA ASP A 77 -11.79 -3.12 -12.26
C ASP A 77 -11.91 -4.09 -11.08
N SER A 78 -13.15 -4.42 -10.71
CA SER A 78 -13.44 -5.28 -9.55
C SER A 78 -13.14 -6.76 -9.79
N GLY A 79 -13.13 -7.22 -11.05
CA GLY A 79 -12.73 -8.58 -11.40
C GLY A 79 -11.26 -8.81 -11.10
N ALA A 80 -10.38 -7.89 -11.53
CA ALA A 80 -8.96 -7.93 -11.21
C ALA A 80 -8.69 -7.93 -9.70
N ALA A 81 -9.41 -7.10 -8.94
CA ALA A 81 -9.28 -7.07 -7.49
C ALA A 81 -9.66 -8.41 -6.85
N LYS A 82 -10.70 -9.08 -7.37
CA LYS A 82 -11.14 -10.39 -6.90
C LYS A 82 -10.13 -11.50 -7.26
N GLU A 83 -9.62 -11.51 -8.50
CA GLU A 83 -8.56 -12.42 -8.95
C GLU A 83 -7.31 -12.31 -8.06
N ALA A 84 -6.87 -11.09 -7.76
CA ALA A 84 -5.74 -10.86 -6.88
C ALA A 84 -6.02 -11.26 -5.42
N GLN A 85 -7.24 -11.07 -4.92
CA GLN A 85 -7.62 -11.52 -3.58
C GLN A 85 -7.51 -13.05 -3.46
N GLU A 86 -8.05 -13.77 -4.44
CA GLU A 86 -7.97 -15.23 -4.52
C GLU A 86 -6.52 -15.72 -4.65
N PHE A 87 -5.70 -15.03 -5.43
CA PHE A 87 -4.28 -15.32 -5.53
C PHE A 87 -3.60 -15.32 -4.17
N PHE A 88 -3.79 -14.27 -3.35
CA PHE A 88 -3.16 -14.20 -2.03
C PHE A 88 -3.70 -15.27 -1.06
N HIS A 89 -4.96 -15.68 -1.20
CA HIS A 89 -5.48 -16.82 -0.44
C HIS A 89 -4.79 -18.13 -0.82
N LEU A 90 -4.68 -18.44 -2.12
CA LEU A 90 -3.98 -19.64 -2.61
C LEU A 90 -2.49 -19.62 -2.29
N LEU A 91 -1.88 -18.44 -2.28
CA LEU A 91 -0.47 -18.26 -1.94
C LEU A 91 -0.18 -18.63 -0.48
N ASN A 92 -1.08 -18.28 0.45
CA ASN A 92 -0.95 -18.71 1.85
C ASN A 92 -1.06 -20.23 1.99
N ASP A 93 -1.93 -20.88 1.21
CA ASP A 93 -2.06 -22.35 1.21
C ASP A 93 -0.78 -23.03 0.68
N ALA A 94 -0.15 -22.43 -0.33
CA ALA A 94 1.09 -22.93 -0.92
C ALA A 94 2.35 -22.59 -0.09
N HIS A 95 2.31 -21.53 0.72
CA HIS A 95 3.46 -21.03 1.47
C HIS A 95 3.13 -20.87 2.96
N ALA A 96 3.28 -21.96 3.73
CA ALA A 96 2.84 -22.06 5.13
C ALA A 96 3.44 -21.01 6.09
N ALA A 97 4.55 -20.36 5.73
CA ALA A 97 5.15 -19.28 6.53
C ALA A 97 4.44 -17.93 6.33
N TRP A 98 3.66 -17.77 5.28
CA TRP A 98 2.92 -16.54 4.98
C TRP A 98 1.48 -16.64 5.49
N ASN A 99 0.94 -15.49 5.89
CA ASN A 99 -0.44 -15.38 6.38
C ASN A 99 -1.01 -14.01 5.99
N ILE A 100 -0.90 -13.70 4.70
CA ILE A 100 -1.33 -12.43 4.13
C ILE A 100 -2.85 -12.39 4.16
N VAL A 101 -3.42 -11.35 4.76
CA VAL A 101 -4.88 -11.15 4.77
C VAL A 101 -5.22 -10.10 3.74
N ALA A 102 -5.90 -10.50 2.66
CA ALA A 102 -6.38 -9.61 1.60
C ALA A 102 -7.85 -9.24 1.84
N CYS A 103 -8.12 -7.98 2.20
CA CYS A 103 -9.47 -7.46 2.39
C CYS A 103 -9.70 -6.21 1.53
N ALA A 104 -10.95 -5.83 1.26
CA ALA A 104 -11.19 -4.56 0.60
C ALA A 104 -10.68 -3.40 1.47
N GLY A 105 -10.08 -2.41 0.83
CA GLY A 105 -9.57 -1.21 1.48
C GLY A 105 -10.69 -0.29 1.97
N ASN A 106 -10.40 0.46 3.02
CA ASN A 106 -11.31 1.50 3.53
C ASN A 106 -11.43 2.70 2.59
N VAL A 107 -10.47 2.88 1.69
CA VAL A 107 -10.47 3.88 0.62
C VAL A 107 -10.51 3.12 -0.70
N GLN A 108 -11.55 3.38 -1.51
CA GLN A 108 -11.78 2.67 -2.77
C GLN A 108 -11.52 3.58 -3.98
N GLY A 109 -10.77 3.06 -4.96
CA GLY A 109 -10.48 3.75 -6.23
C GLY A 109 -9.18 4.54 -6.22
N PHE A 110 -8.59 4.68 -7.42
CA PHE A 110 -7.32 5.37 -7.66
C PHE A 110 -7.29 6.79 -7.08
N SER A 111 -8.21 7.64 -7.51
CA SER A 111 -8.19 9.08 -7.18
C SER A 111 -8.27 9.32 -5.67
N PHE A 112 -9.04 8.50 -4.97
CA PHE A 112 -9.20 8.59 -3.51
C PHE A 112 -7.95 8.11 -2.77
N ASN A 113 -7.33 7.01 -3.21
CA ASN A 113 -6.08 6.53 -2.62
C ASN A 113 -4.92 7.51 -2.85
N ALA A 114 -4.80 8.07 -4.06
CA ALA A 114 -3.80 9.08 -4.37
C ALA A 114 -4.01 10.38 -3.55
N ALA A 115 -5.26 10.86 -3.46
CA ALA A 115 -5.59 12.03 -2.64
C ALA A 115 -5.32 11.78 -1.14
N TYR A 116 -5.66 10.58 -0.64
CA TYR A 116 -5.38 10.17 0.73
C TYR A 116 -3.88 10.20 1.04
N TYR A 117 -3.04 9.69 0.13
CA TYR A 117 -1.59 9.73 0.28
C TYR A 117 -1.08 11.17 0.41
N VAL A 118 -1.47 12.06 -0.49
CA VAL A 118 -1.04 13.47 -0.44
C VAL A 118 -1.58 14.19 0.80
N ALA A 119 -2.81 13.93 1.21
CA ALA A 119 -3.38 14.52 2.43
C ALA A 119 -2.62 14.06 3.69
N ARG A 120 -2.11 12.82 3.71
CA ARG A 120 -1.41 12.24 4.86
C ARG A 120 0.07 12.62 4.93
N PHE A 121 0.77 12.61 3.79
CA PHE A 121 2.23 12.76 3.72
C PHE A 121 2.69 14.08 3.09
N GLY A 122 1.79 14.84 2.48
CA GLY A 122 2.07 16.09 1.79
C GLY A 122 2.53 15.88 0.34
N ILE A 123 2.37 16.92 -0.48
CA ILE A 123 2.64 16.84 -1.94
C ILE A 123 4.11 16.55 -2.27
N ARG A 124 5.05 16.91 -1.39
CA ARG A 124 6.48 16.67 -1.62
C ARG A 124 6.83 15.18 -1.58
N ALA A 125 6.04 14.37 -0.85
CA ALA A 125 6.29 12.95 -0.64
C ALA A 125 5.93 12.06 -1.85
N ILE A 126 5.34 12.62 -2.91
CA ILE A 126 4.95 11.85 -4.11
C ILE A 126 6.16 11.36 -4.94
N HIS A 127 7.35 11.85 -4.63
CA HIS A 127 8.59 11.48 -5.31
C HIS A 127 9.59 10.78 -4.39
N ASP A 128 9.16 10.41 -3.19
CA ASP A 128 9.99 9.64 -2.26
C ASP A 128 10.19 8.23 -2.80
N ALA A 129 11.32 7.60 -2.47
CA ALA A 129 11.64 6.24 -2.94
C ALA A 129 10.62 5.17 -2.49
N HIS A 130 9.87 5.44 -1.43
CA HIS A 130 8.80 4.59 -0.90
C HIS A 130 7.40 5.18 -1.15
N ALA A 131 7.28 6.17 -2.05
CA ALA A 131 5.98 6.68 -2.48
C ALA A 131 5.20 5.61 -3.25
N PRO A 132 3.88 5.77 -3.41
CA PRO A 132 3.08 4.90 -4.25
C PRO A 132 3.62 4.83 -5.68
N VAL A 133 3.71 3.62 -6.20
CA VAL A 133 3.98 3.37 -7.62
C VAL A 133 2.66 3.50 -8.36
N LEU A 134 2.66 4.35 -9.39
CA LEU A 134 1.47 4.66 -10.17
C LEU A 134 1.58 4.06 -11.56
N PHE A 135 0.45 3.67 -12.13
CA PHE A 135 0.38 3.13 -13.48
C PHE A 135 -0.67 3.86 -14.30
N LYS A 136 -0.45 3.89 -15.61
CA LYS A 136 -1.37 4.48 -16.58
C LYS A 136 -1.36 3.61 -17.83
N ASN A 137 -2.53 3.16 -18.25
CA ASN A 137 -2.70 2.24 -19.38
C ASN A 137 -1.83 0.97 -19.23
N GLY A 138 -1.75 0.43 -18.01
CA GLY A 138 -0.97 -0.76 -17.68
C GLY A 138 0.56 -0.56 -17.62
N MET A 139 1.05 0.67 -17.83
CA MET A 139 2.49 0.99 -17.77
C MET A 139 2.82 1.77 -16.50
N GLN A 140 3.94 1.41 -15.85
CA GLN A 140 4.44 2.11 -14.68
C GLN A 140 4.89 3.53 -15.06
N LEU A 141 4.45 4.52 -14.28
CA LEU A 141 4.93 5.89 -14.41
C LEU A 141 6.27 6.02 -13.69
N THR A 142 7.32 6.38 -14.43
CA THR A 142 8.66 6.64 -13.91
C THR A 142 9.06 8.11 -14.08
N ASP A 143 8.46 8.81 -15.04
CA ASP A 143 8.72 10.22 -15.27
C ASP A 143 8.14 11.07 -14.14
N ARG A 144 9.01 11.88 -13.53
CA ARG A 144 8.67 12.71 -12.38
C ARG A 144 7.58 13.73 -12.73
N MET A 145 7.63 14.31 -13.94
CA MET A 145 6.67 15.32 -14.36
C MET A 145 5.30 14.72 -14.64
N GLU A 146 5.23 13.52 -15.22
CA GLU A 146 3.97 12.80 -15.42
C GLU A 146 3.31 12.44 -14.08
N ILE A 147 4.07 11.97 -13.11
CA ILE A 147 3.58 11.70 -11.74
C ILE A 147 3.01 12.98 -11.13
N SER A 148 3.75 14.10 -11.18
CA SER A 148 3.27 15.38 -10.64
C SER A 148 1.98 15.84 -11.31
N ARG A 149 1.87 15.70 -12.65
CA ARG A 149 0.66 16.05 -13.41
C ARG A 149 -0.53 15.19 -13.01
N LEU A 150 -0.31 13.90 -12.79
CA LEU A 150 -1.37 12.98 -12.37
C LEU A 150 -1.95 13.38 -11.00
N TYR A 151 -1.10 13.66 -10.01
CA TYR A 151 -1.56 14.18 -8.72
C TYR A 151 -2.23 15.56 -8.84
N ALA A 152 -1.71 16.46 -9.69
CA ALA A 152 -2.29 17.77 -9.92
C ALA A 152 -3.66 17.72 -10.62
N SER A 153 -3.94 16.63 -11.35
CA SER A 153 -5.23 16.42 -12.03
C SER A 153 -6.33 15.86 -11.12
N LEU A 154 -6.02 15.51 -9.86
CA LEU A 154 -7.01 15.01 -8.92
C LEU A 154 -8.08 16.09 -8.63
N PRO A 155 -9.37 15.73 -8.59
CA PRO A 155 -10.43 16.69 -8.30
C PRO A 155 -10.24 17.37 -6.94
N THR A 156 -10.45 18.69 -6.88
CA THR A 156 -10.33 19.47 -5.63
C THR A 156 -11.26 18.94 -4.54
N SER A 157 -12.45 18.48 -4.89
CA SER A 157 -13.40 17.83 -3.97
C SER A 157 -12.82 16.56 -3.36
N THR A 158 -12.16 15.72 -4.16
CA THR A 158 -11.47 14.50 -3.70
C THR A 158 -10.33 14.83 -2.74
N LEU A 159 -9.50 15.83 -3.06
CA LEU A 159 -8.42 16.29 -2.18
C LEU A 159 -8.94 16.86 -0.87
N GLN A 160 -10.04 17.61 -0.90
CA GLN A 160 -10.66 18.15 0.31
C GLN A 160 -11.24 17.02 1.17
N GLY A 161 -11.97 16.08 0.57
CA GLY A 161 -12.49 14.90 1.28
C GLY A 161 -11.39 14.07 1.93
N ALA A 162 -10.23 13.92 1.27
CA ALA A 162 -9.07 13.23 1.83
C ALA A 162 -8.55 13.93 3.10
N LYS A 163 -8.45 15.27 3.07
CA LYS A 163 -8.00 16.06 4.24
C LYS A 163 -8.97 15.91 5.41
N ASP A 164 -10.26 16.00 5.14
CA ASP A 164 -11.30 15.85 6.16
C ASP A 164 -11.27 14.44 6.77
N PHE A 165 -11.08 13.41 5.94
CA PHE A 165 -10.93 12.03 6.38
C PHE A 165 -9.68 11.83 7.26
N VAL A 166 -8.50 12.32 6.85
CA VAL A 166 -7.27 12.27 7.66
C VAL A 166 -7.42 13.02 8.98
N LYS A 167 -8.13 14.16 8.99
CA LYS A 167 -8.45 14.91 10.22
C LYS A 167 -9.34 14.08 11.16
N ALA A 168 -10.36 13.41 10.62
CA ALA A 168 -11.25 12.54 11.40
C ALA A 168 -10.50 11.34 12.02
N GLU A 169 -9.60 10.70 11.27
CA GLU A 169 -8.74 9.62 11.79
C GLU A 169 -7.90 10.09 13.00
N ARG A 170 -7.35 11.30 12.95
CA ARG A 170 -6.57 11.89 14.06
C ARG A 170 -7.45 12.26 15.26
N GLY A 171 -8.62 12.83 15.01
CA GLY A 171 -9.56 13.30 16.04
C GLY A 171 -10.24 12.20 16.85
N GLY A 172 -10.37 10.98 16.32
CA GLY A 172 -10.96 9.83 17.02
C GLY A 172 -10.15 9.29 18.20
N SER A 173 -8.94 9.78 18.43
CA SER A 173 -8.04 9.32 19.50
C SER A 173 -8.33 9.92 20.89
N SER A 174 -9.27 10.88 21.03
CA SER A 174 -9.36 11.72 22.23
C SER A 174 -10.69 11.76 23.01
N GLN A 175 -11.73 10.99 22.65
CA GLN A 175 -12.96 10.94 23.46
C GLN A 175 -13.15 9.62 24.23
N ARG A 176 -13.22 9.75 25.56
CA ARG A 176 -13.49 8.70 26.55
C ARG A 176 -14.61 7.77 26.10
N GLY A 177 -14.33 6.46 26.10
CA GLY A 177 -15.35 5.41 26.22
C GLY A 177 -15.62 4.57 24.96
N THR A 178 -15.49 5.12 23.76
CA THR A 178 -15.63 4.34 22.51
C THR A 178 -14.68 4.88 21.45
N ALA A 179 -13.42 4.45 21.50
CA ALA A 179 -12.49 4.70 20.40
C ALA A 179 -13.03 4.00 19.14
N ARG A 180 -13.72 4.75 18.27
CA ARG A 180 -13.88 4.33 16.88
C ARG A 180 -12.48 4.30 16.31
N ARG A 181 -11.91 3.10 16.20
CA ARG A 181 -10.56 2.92 15.71
C ARG A 181 -10.58 3.28 14.24
N ALA A 182 -9.56 3.94 13.72
CA ALA A 182 -9.49 4.40 12.32
C ALA A 182 -9.87 3.33 11.27
N HIS A 183 -9.72 2.03 11.60
CA HIS A 183 -10.18 0.91 10.78
C HIS A 183 -11.71 0.84 10.55
N ASP A 184 -12.54 1.52 11.35
CA ASP A 184 -14.01 1.55 11.23
C ASP A 184 -14.49 2.66 10.29
N LEU A 185 -13.58 3.57 9.92
CA LEU A 185 -13.87 4.65 8.98
C LEU A 185 -13.64 4.12 7.57
N ILE A 186 -14.74 3.91 6.85
CA ILE A 186 -14.72 3.65 5.40
C ILE A 186 -14.94 5.00 4.73
N TRP A 187 -13.97 5.44 3.92
CA TRP A 187 -14.22 6.55 3.02
C TRP A 187 -15.02 6.00 1.84
N GLN A 188 -16.35 6.15 1.93
CA GLN A 188 -17.28 5.87 0.83
C GLN A 188 -17.64 7.18 0.15
N PRO A 189 -17.03 7.52 -0.99
CA PRO A 189 -17.47 8.64 -1.79
C PRO A 189 -18.84 8.30 -2.39
N THR A 190 -19.75 9.27 -2.39
CA THR A 190 -21.14 9.14 -2.85
C THR A 190 -21.26 8.69 -4.33
N GLU A 191 -20.17 8.70 -5.09
CA GLU A 191 -20.12 8.40 -6.53
C GLU A 191 -19.70 6.97 -6.91
N SER A 192 -19.29 6.10 -5.96
CA SER A 192 -18.80 4.76 -6.32
C SER A 192 -19.93 3.75 -6.61
N ARG A 193 -20.78 4.02 -7.59
CA ARG A 193 -21.57 2.97 -8.24
C ARG A 193 -20.64 2.27 -9.23
N LEU A 194 -19.74 1.44 -8.70
CA LEU A 194 -18.82 0.64 -9.51
C LEU A 194 -19.66 -0.21 -10.47
N PRO A 195 -19.39 -0.17 -11.79
CA PRO A 195 -20.07 -1.07 -12.72
C PRO A 195 -19.78 -2.50 -12.28
N ALA A 196 -20.81 -3.35 -12.30
CA ALA A 196 -20.60 -4.79 -12.23
C ALA A 196 -19.64 -5.14 -13.37
N GLY A 197 -18.46 -5.65 -13.03
CA GLY A 197 -17.52 -6.12 -14.04
C GLY A 197 -18.18 -7.21 -14.89
N PRO A 198 -17.69 -7.44 -16.12
CA PRO A 198 -18.12 -8.60 -16.90
C PRO A 198 -17.99 -9.87 -16.05
N ASP A 199 -18.94 -10.79 -16.19
CA ASP A 199 -18.83 -12.14 -15.61
C ASP A 199 -17.72 -12.89 -16.35
N TYR A 200 -16.48 -12.69 -15.91
CA TYR A 200 -15.33 -13.39 -16.45
C TYR A 200 -15.41 -14.85 -16.00
N GLY A 201 -15.63 -15.75 -16.97
CA GLY A 201 -15.78 -17.19 -16.77
C GLY A 201 -14.77 -17.77 -15.77
N TRP A 202 -15.28 -18.17 -14.62
CA TRP A 202 -14.55 -18.49 -13.39
C TRP A 202 -13.64 -19.73 -13.46
N SER A 203 -13.88 -20.68 -14.38
CA SER A 203 -13.24 -22.00 -14.34
C SER A 203 -11.82 -22.04 -14.89
N ASP A 204 -11.56 -21.39 -16.03
CA ASP A 204 -10.25 -21.45 -16.69
C ASP A 204 -9.22 -20.56 -15.98
N SER A 205 -9.67 -19.43 -15.44
CA SER A 205 -8.88 -18.50 -14.63
C SER A 205 -8.31 -19.17 -13.38
N HIS A 206 -9.06 -20.08 -12.75
CA HIS A 206 -8.65 -20.71 -11.48
C HIS A 206 -7.54 -21.77 -11.66
N LYS A 207 -7.52 -22.47 -12.81
CA LYS A 207 -6.40 -23.36 -13.16
C LYS A 207 -5.14 -22.55 -13.44
N GLN A 208 -5.26 -21.50 -14.25
CA GLN A 208 -4.14 -20.60 -14.55
C GLN A 208 -3.58 -19.96 -13.27
N LEU A 209 -4.44 -19.56 -12.33
CA LEU A 209 -4.03 -19.00 -11.05
C LEU A 209 -3.20 -19.97 -10.20
N ARG A 210 -3.62 -21.23 -10.12
CA ARG A 210 -2.87 -22.28 -9.42
C ARG A 210 -1.53 -22.57 -10.10
N ASP A 211 -1.52 -22.61 -11.43
CA ASP A 211 -0.31 -22.82 -12.20
C ASP A 211 0.67 -21.63 -12.00
N ASN A 212 0.17 -20.40 -11.93
CA ASN A 212 0.93 -19.19 -11.59
C ASN A 212 1.53 -19.24 -10.16
N VAL A 213 0.74 -19.63 -9.16
CA VAL A 213 1.24 -19.81 -7.78
C VAL A 213 2.35 -20.87 -7.74
N LYS A 214 2.18 -21.99 -8.45
CA LYS A 214 3.22 -23.03 -8.56
C LYS A 214 4.46 -22.54 -9.31
N ALA A 215 4.29 -21.78 -10.39
CA ALA A 215 5.39 -21.23 -11.19
C ALA A 215 6.20 -20.18 -10.43
N MET A 216 5.59 -19.54 -9.41
CA MET A 216 6.27 -18.63 -8.50
C MET A 216 7.09 -19.35 -7.42
N MET A 217 6.99 -20.69 -7.35
CA MET A 217 7.70 -21.56 -6.41
C MET A 217 8.88 -22.35 -7.02
N PRO A 218 9.79 -21.81 -7.85
CA PRO A 218 11.10 -22.45 -8.01
C PRO A 218 11.97 -22.07 -6.80
N ALA A 219 12.63 -23.08 -6.22
CA ALA A 219 13.50 -22.99 -5.06
C ALA A 219 14.37 -21.71 -5.04
N GLY A 220 14.15 -20.81 -4.07
CA GLY A 220 14.95 -19.58 -3.99
C GLY A 220 14.59 -18.56 -2.91
N LEU A 221 13.35 -18.50 -2.40
CA LEU A 221 13.07 -17.74 -1.18
C LEU A 221 13.28 -18.62 0.07
N ALA A 222 14.50 -19.11 0.25
CA ALA A 222 14.91 -19.56 1.58
C ALA A 222 15.11 -18.31 2.46
N PRO A 223 14.63 -18.29 3.72
CA PRO A 223 14.96 -17.21 4.62
C PRO A 223 16.47 -17.16 4.77
N ALA A 224 17.07 -15.99 4.55
CA ALA A 224 18.47 -15.75 4.86
C ALA A 224 18.67 -16.04 6.36
N SER A 225 19.10 -17.26 6.66
CA SER A 225 19.56 -17.63 7.97
C SER A 225 20.88 -16.88 8.19
N SER A 226 20.86 -16.05 9.23
CA SER A 226 22.00 -15.50 9.96
C SER A 226 23.39 -15.94 9.47
N VAL A 227 24.06 -15.07 8.71
CA VAL A 227 25.52 -15.00 8.72
C VAL A 227 25.89 -13.57 9.02
N PHE A 228 26.11 -13.33 10.31
CA PHE A 228 26.76 -12.14 10.83
C PHE A 228 28.24 -12.24 10.45
N SER A 229 28.66 -11.52 9.42
CA SER A 229 30.07 -11.27 9.15
C SER A 229 30.29 -9.77 9.09
N SER A 230 31.04 -9.27 10.07
CA SER A 230 31.39 -7.87 10.26
C SER A 230 32.04 -7.25 9.01
N PRO A 231 31.78 -5.97 8.68
CA PRO A 231 32.55 -5.27 7.67
C PRO A 231 33.86 -4.72 8.25
N PRO A 232 34.98 -4.73 7.50
CA PRO A 232 36.18 -3.99 7.87
C PRO A 232 36.05 -2.50 7.49
N SER A 233 36.52 -1.66 8.39
CA SER A 233 36.72 -0.21 8.20
C SER A 233 37.70 0.08 7.06
N THR A 234 37.43 1.09 6.21
CA THR A 234 38.28 2.30 6.05
C THR A 234 37.92 3.17 4.83
N ARG A 235 37.95 4.48 5.10
CA ARG A 235 38.32 5.65 4.26
C ARG A 235 37.52 6.06 3.00
N SER A 236 37.01 7.29 3.08
CA SER A 236 36.71 8.23 1.98
C SER A 236 37.99 8.68 1.24
N PRO A 237 37.89 9.25 0.01
CA PRO A 237 37.63 10.71 -0.09
C PRO A 237 36.80 11.20 -1.30
N SER A 238 36.14 12.36 -1.08
CA SER A 238 35.85 13.52 -1.96
C SER A 238 35.69 13.38 -3.48
N SER A 239 34.57 13.90 -4.00
CA SER A 239 34.51 15.00 -5.00
C SER A 239 33.06 15.39 -5.33
N GLU A 240 32.70 16.67 -5.17
CA GLU A 240 31.54 17.31 -5.82
C GLU A 240 31.74 17.39 -7.35
N PRO A 241 30.67 17.63 -8.12
CA PRO A 241 30.50 19.01 -8.59
C PRO A 241 29.05 19.54 -8.67
N ASP A 242 29.02 20.86 -8.60
CA ASP A 242 28.06 21.88 -8.99
C ASP A 242 26.83 21.53 -9.85
N GLY A 243 25.71 22.13 -9.43
CA GLY A 243 24.91 22.97 -10.33
C GLY A 243 23.55 22.42 -10.75
N LEU A 244 22.47 22.98 -10.18
CA LEU A 244 21.42 23.66 -10.96
C LEU A 244 20.49 24.44 -10.00
N LYS A 245 20.57 25.77 -10.06
CA LYS A 245 19.64 26.69 -9.40
C LYS A 245 18.33 26.70 -10.19
N LEU A 246 17.26 26.15 -9.63
CA LEU A 246 15.90 26.40 -10.12
C LEU A 246 15.33 27.65 -9.44
N SER A 247 14.73 28.51 -10.26
CA SER A 247 14.30 29.86 -9.92
C SER A 247 13.19 29.89 -8.88
N ALA A 248 13.30 30.86 -7.96
CA ALA A 248 12.50 31.01 -6.74
C ALA A 248 11.05 31.51 -6.95
N SER A 249 10.40 31.22 -8.08
CA SER A 249 9.11 31.84 -8.43
C SER A 249 7.88 30.91 -8.38
N LEU A 250 8.00 29.70 -7.82
CA LEU A 250 6.85 28.78 -7.66
C LEU A 250 6.62 28.30 -6.22
N CYS A 251 7.24 28.95 -5.23
CA CYS A 251 7.26 28.50 -3.83
C CYS A 251 6.41 29.33 -2.84
N SER A 252 5.60 30.29 -3.28
CA SER A 252 5.04 31.30 -2.37
C SER A 252 3.53 31.19 -2.05
N GLN A 253 2.86 30.04 -2.23
CA GLN A 253 1.43 29.95 -1.87
C GLN A 253 0.99 28.81 -0.95
N ILE A 254 1.86 27.90 -0.51
CA ILE A 254 1.49 26.90 0.51
C ILE A 254 2.70 26.58 1.38
N LEU A 255 3.12 27.53 2.20
CA LEU A 255 4.05 27.28 3.29
C LEU A 255 3.50 27.98 4.53
N ASP A 256 2.92 27.19 5.43
CA ASP A 256 3.01 27.48 6.85
C ASP A 256 3.10 26.17 7.64
N GLU A 257 4.19 26.08 8.43
CA GLU A 257 4.37 25.26 9.65
C GLU A 257 4.58 23.73 9.56
N PRO A 258 5.27 23.11 10.55
CA PRO A 258 6.59 22.55 10.31
C PRO A 258 6.65 21.01 10.40
N SER A 259 7.78 20.50 9.95
CA SER A 259 8.26 19.12 10.05
C SER A 259 8.05 18.50 11.43
N GLY A 260 6.95 17.76 11.58
CA GLY A 260 6.65 16.92 12.73
C GLY A 260 7.10 15.48 12.46
N VAL A 261 8.01 14.99 13.30
CA VAL A 261 8.34 13.58 13.47
C VAL A 261 7.08 12.81 13.87
N TRP A 262 6.72 11.73 13.17
CA TRP A 262 5.55 10.92 13.53
C TRP A 262 5.96 9.52 13.98
N ILE A 263 5.80 9.34 15.29
CA ILE A 263 5.77 8.05 15.99
C ILE A 263 4.43 7.39 15.62
N PHE A 264 4.48 6.16 15.10
CA PHE A 264 3.32 5.28 15.10
C PHE A 264 3.03 4.87 16.54
N SER A 265 2.08 5.53 17.21
CA SER A 265 1.44 4.92 18.38
C SER A 265 0.37 3.96 17.89
N LEU A 266 0.61 2.69 18.23
CA LEU A 266 -0.29 1.53 18.11
C LEU A 266 -1.58 1.73 18.91
#